data_AF-A0A0G0AW01-F1
#
_entry.id   AF-A0A0G0AW01-F1
#
_cell.length_a   1.000
_cell.length_b   1.000
_cell.length_c   1.000
_cell.angle_alpha   90.00
_cell.angle_beta   90.00
_cell.angle_gamma   90.00
#
_symmetry.space_group_name_H-M   'P 1'
#
loop_
_entity.id
_entity.type
_entity.pdbx_description
1 polymer ?
#
loop_
_entity_poly.entity_id
_entity_poly.type
_entity_poly.pdbx_seq_one_letter_code
_entity_poly.pdbx_strand_id
1 'polypeptide(L)'
;MAIRKNPEQIKEEILETLKEKPLSIEQIRLKVESNWSTVSTYLEELSKEGKVKEIISADKAKIYQRVFGDTYFDIPITDEERKRFRALFSIIIRKYKDANITPNKTQLAKAAVRVIKTSNNSLSGLPVVEYIYGAIPLMIANPSEQYSEEIKLENRTNIIKFIESYIEETKEYSTKKIKERHHVEYCDRLYSLNDDFLKLTESKEWKKEEVFKILDSFFIACPIDEEFKEVFTFTERFISIVRKLSYFDDLEKNRTKILLTFDALWKFIATYKFYKSIENRIPDKDILNLYLGNALFVRKACAEEALSDFYSIYWSKIDNRELKISEKAMSAREIMQGWTGEN
;
A
#
# COMPACT_ATOMS: atom_id res chain seq x y z
N MET A 1 9.72 -37.09 33.33
CA MET A 1 10.11 -35.89 34.09
C MET A 1 10.03 -34.70 33.14
N ALA A 2 9.07 -33.80 33.33
CA ALA A 2 9.02 -32.57 32.52
C ALA A 2 10.12 -31.63 33.00
N ILE A 3 11.06 -31.29 32.13
CA ILE A 3 12.09 -30.27 32.42
C ILE A 3 11.36 -28.95 32.62
N ARG A 4 11.52 -28.33 33.79
CA ARG A 4 10.87 -27.07 34.12
C ARG A 4 11.52 -25.96 33.28
N LYS A 5 10.80 -25.46 32.25
CA LYS A 5 11.27 -24.37 31.39
C LYS A 5 11.50 -23.11 32.23
N ASN A 6 12.60 -22.41 31.97
CA ASN A 6 12.88 -21.13 32.61
C ASN A 6 12.09 -19.99 31.91
N PRO A 7 11.97 -18.80 32.54
CA PRO A 7 11.22 -17.67 31.96
C PRO A 7 11.66 -17.27 30.55
N GLU A 8 12.97 -17.19 30.30
CA GLU A 8 13.53 -16.79 29.00
C GLU A 8 13.24 -17.82 27.90
N GLN A 9 13.33 -19.11 28.23
CA GLN A 9 12.95 -20.19 27.31
C GLN A 9 11.49 -20.08 26.89
N ILE A 10 10.58 -19.77 27.83
CA ILE A 10 9.16 -19.61 27.52
C ILE A 10 8.95 -18.39 26.61
N LYS A 11 9.62 -17.27 26.90
CA LYS A 11 9.58 -16.07 26.04
C LYS A 11 10.08 -16.37 24.62
N GLU A 12 11.21 -17.06 24.49
CA GLU A 12 11.77 -17.44 23.19
C GLU A 12 10.84 -18.38 22.42
N GLU A 13 10.26 -19.38 23.08
CA GLU A 13 9.30 -20.31 22.46
C GLU A 13 8.00 -19.61 22.02
N ILE A 14 7.49 -18.64 22.80
CA ILE A 14 6.37 -17.78 22.39
C ILE A 14 6.73 -17.01 21.11
N LEU A 15 7.90 -16.39 21.12
CA LEU A 15 8.38 -15.61 19.97
C LEU A 15 8.59 -16.50 18.73
N GLU A 16 9.12 -17.71 18.90
CA GLU A 16 9.30 -18.68 17.81
C GLU A 16 7.95 -19.13 17.24
N THR A 17 7.01 -19.44 18.13
CA THR A 17 5.64 -19.82 17.78
C THR A 17 4.92 -18.75 16.95
N LEU A 18 5.16 -17.47 17.27
CA LEU A 18 4.58 -16.33 16.57
C LEU A 18 5.36 -15.89 15.32
N LYS A 19 6.47 -16.56 14.95
CA LYS A 19 7.18 -16.25 13.70
C LYS A 19 6.35 -16.60 12.47
N GLU A 20 5.55 -17.65 12.54
CA GLU A 20 4.82 -18.18 11.38
C GLU A 20 3.54 -17.38 11.11
N LYS A 21 2.77 -17.09 12.16
CA LYS A 21 1.47 -16.41 12.07
C LYS A 21 1.02 -15.86 13.43
N PRO A 22 0.06 -14.92 13.47
CA PRO A 22 -0.54 -14.48 14.71
C PRO A 22 -1.40 -15.60 15.32
N LEU A 23 -1.41 -15.68 16.65
CA LEU A 23 -2.07 -16.76 17.39
C LEU A 23 -2.75 -16.24 18.65
N SER A 24 -3.80 -16.96 19.08
CA SER A 24 -4.44 -16.71 20.37
C SER A 24 -3.60 -17.23 21.54
N ILE A 25 -3.86 -16.72 22.75
CA ILE A 25 -3.18 -17.21 23.97
C ILE A 25 -3.32 -18.72 24.10
N GLU A 26 -4.49 -19.28 23.80
CA GLU A 26 -4.74 -20.71 23.90
C GLU A 26 -3.91 -21.52 22.89
N GLN A 27 -3.80 -21.04 21.65
CA GLN A 27 -2.96 -21.68 20.63
C GLN A 27 -1.46 -21.62 21.00
N ILE A 28 -1.01 -20.48 21.52
CA ILE A 28 0.37 -20.32 22.00
C ILE A 28 0.63 -21.25 23.18
N ARG A 29 -0.29 -21.30 24.14
CA ARG A 29 -0.22 -22.18 25.32
C ARG A 29 -0.03 -23.63 24.94
N LEU A 30 -0.81 -24.11 23.97
CA LEU A 30 -0.70 -25.49 23.48
C LEU A 30 0.65 -25.76 22.81
N LYS A 31 1.18 -24.81 22.01
CA LYS A 31 2.48 -24.96 21.34
C LYS A 31 3.68 -24.87 22.29
N VAL A 32 3.61 -24.01 23.30
CA VAL A 32 4.69 -23.77 24.28
C VAL A 32 4.63 -24.77 25.45
N GLU A 33 3.56 -25.56 25.54
CA GLU A 33 3.31 -26.53 26.63
C GLU A 33 3.39 -25.89 28.02
N SER A 34 2.82 -24.70 28.16
CA SER A 34 2.79 -23.94 29.41
C SER A 34 1.36 -23.70 29.87
N ASN A 35 1.15 -23.10 31.05
CA ASN A 35 -0.20 -22.75 31.51
C ASN A 35 -0.62 -21.37 30.99
N TRP A 36 -1.92 -21.11 30.98
CA TRP A 36 -2.49 -19.89 30.41
C TRP A 36 -1.99 -18.63 31.13
N SER A 37 -1.91 -18.64 32.46
CA SER A 37 -1.44 -17.52 33.27
C SER A 37 0.00 -17.15 32.92
N THR A 38 0.89 -18.13 32.84
CA THR A 38 2.30 -17.92 32.51
C THR A 38 2.48 -17.34 31.10
N VAL A 39 1.76 -17.89 30.11
CA VAL A 39 1.80 -17.35 28.74
C VAL A 39 1.25 -15.92 28.68
N SER A 40 0.15 -15.64 29.36
CA SER A 40 -0.44 -14.28 29.42
C SER A 40 0.54 -13.27 30.02
N THR A 41 1.18 -13.60 31.15
CA THR A 41 2.17 -12.72 31.79
C THR A 41 3.34 -12.42 30.86
N TYR A 42 3.91 -13.44 30.20
CA TYR A 42 5.03 -13.21 29.30
C TYR A 42 4.65 -12.51 27.99
N LEU A 43 3.42 -12.68 27.50
CA LEU A 43 2.92 -11.89 26.37
C LEU A 43 2.81 -10.41 26.73
N GLU A 44 2.35 -10.07 27.94
CA GLU A 44 2.33 -8.68 28.42
C GLU A 44 3.74 -8.10 28.57
N GLU A 45 4.69 -8.87 29.11
CA GLU A 45 6.10 -8.46 29.19
C GLU A 45 6.70 -8.23 27.80
N LEU A 46 6.56 -9.20 26.89
CA LEU A 46 7.04 -9.08 25.51
C LEU A 46 6.36 -7.93 24.76
N SER A 47 5.11 -7.61 25.10
CA SER A 47 4.40 -6.47 24.52
C SER A 47 4.94 -5.14 25.03
N LYS A 48 5.26 -5.03 26.32
CA LYS A 48 5.96 -3.87 26.89
C LYS A 48 7.36 -3.70 26.30
N GLU A 49 8.02 -4.80 25.97
CA GLU A 49 9.32 -4.80 25.26
C GLU A 49 9.18 -4.48 23.76
N GLY A 50 7.97 -4.34 23.22
CA GLY A 50 7.72 -4.07 21.80
C GLY A 50 7.98 -5.24 20.85
N LYS A 51 8.15 -6.47 21.37
CA LYS A 51 8.43 -7.67 20.57
C LYS A 51 7.18 -8.38 20.06
N VAL A 52 6.04 -8.15 20.71
CA VAL A 52 4.72 -8.61 20.27
C VAL A 52 3.68 -7.50 20.41
N LYS A 53 2.64 -7.56 19.60
CA LYS A 53 1.49 -6.64 19.68
C LYS A 53 0.20 -7.44 19.70
N GLU A 54 -0.75 -6.97 20.50
CA GLU A 54 -2.13 -7.47 20.49
C GLU A 54 -2.85 -6.84 19.29
N ILE A 55 -3.38 -7.67 18.39
CA ILE A 55 -4.02 -7.20 17.15
C ILE A 55 -5.54 -7.38 17.16
N ILE A 56 -6.06 -8.27 18.01
CA ILE A 56 -7.48 -8.40 18.30
C ILE A 56 -7.64 -8.45 19.81
N SER A 57 -8.53 -7.59 20.33
CA SER A 57 -8.99 -7.58 21.72
C SER A 57 -10.51 -7.73 21.72
N ALA A 58 -10.99 -8.96 21.89
CA ALA A 58 -12.40 -9.24 22.12
C ALA A 58 -12.56 -9.93 23.48
N ASP A 59 -13.72 -9.76 24.12
CA ASP A 59 -14.03 -10.26 25.49
C ASP A 59 -13.71 -11.75 25.70
N LYS A 60 -13.61 -12.53 24.61
CA LYS A 60 -13.33 -13.98 24.65
C LYS A 60 -12.07 -14.41 23.89
N ALA A 61 -11.39 -13.50 23.18
CA ALA A 61 -10.24 -13.84 22.36
C ALA A 61 -9.27 -12.67 22.21
N LYS A 62 -8.03 -12.91 22.64
CA LYS A 62 -6.88 -12.04 22.34
C LYS A 62 -5.96 -12.73 21.34
N ILE A 63 -5.60 -12.05 20.27
CA ILE A 63 -4.66 -12.54 19.26
C ILE A 63 -3.41 -11.68 19.27
N TYR A 64 -2.25 -12.33 19.32
CA TYR A 64 -0.94 -11.71 19.37
C TYR A 64 -0.18 -11.94 18.07
N GLN A 65 0.57 -10.93 17.65
CA GLN A 65 1.46 -10.96 16.50
C GLN A 65 2.87 -10.59 16.94
N ARG A 66 3.87 -11.29 16.40
CA ARG A 66 5.28 -10.88 16.55
C ARG A 66 5.56 -9.58 15.79
N VAL A 67 6.26 -8.68 16.44
CA VAL A 67 6.81 -7.47 15.81
C VAL A 67 8.21 -7.81 15.31
N PHE A 68 8.40 -7.76 14.00
CA PHE A 68 9.72 -7.97 13.40
C PHE A 68 10.47 -6.65 13.24
N GLY A 69 9.74 -5.57 12.97
CA GLY A 69 10.30 -4.21 12.82
C GLY A 69 11.08 -3.98 11.52
N ASP A 70 11.31 -5.02 10.72
CA ASP A 70 12.10 -4.97 9.49
C ASP A 70 11.29 -5.22 8.21
N THR A 71 9.98 -5.42 8.31
CA THR A 71 9.06 -5.71 7.19
C THR A 71 7.85 -4.79 7.20
N TYR A 72 7.25 -4.54 6.03
CA TYR A 72 6.01 -3.78 5.95
C TYR A 72 4.87 -4.54 6.64
N PHE A 73 4.16 -3.86 7.55
CA PHE A 73 3.07 -4.41 8.36
C PHE A 73 3.45 -5.61 9.24
N ASP A 74 4.76 -5.79 9.53
CA ASP A 74 5.30 -6.93 10.27
C ASP A 74 4.92 -8.29 9.64
N ILE A 75 4.79 -8.33 8.31
CA ILE A 75 4.49 -9.56 7.58
C ILE A 75 5.71 -10.49 7.62
N PRO A 76 5.53 -11.77 7.97
CA PRO A 76 6.64 -12.67 8.18
C PRO A 76 7.40 -12.99 6.90
N ILE A 77 8.71 -12.87 6.99
CA ILE A 77 9.69 -13.44 6.06
C ILE A 77 10.54 -14.49 6.79
N THR A 78 10.94 -15.51 6.05
CA THR A 78 11.83 -16.56 6.55
C THR A 78 13.20 -15.99 6.89
N ASP A 79 13.93 -16.66 7.79
CA ASP A 79 15.28 -16.25 8.15
C ASP A 79 16.24 -16.26 6.94
N GLU A 80 16.02 -17.17 6.00
CA GLU A 80 16.78 -17.23 4.74
C GLU A 80 16.46 -16.04 3.82
N GLU A 81 15.20 -15.67 3.65
CA GLU A 81 14.81 -14.46 2.91
C GLU A 81 15.40 -13.20 3.56
N ARG A 82 15.36 -13.11 4.90
CA ARG A 82 15.94 -11.99 5.64
C ARG A 82 17.45 -11.87 5.40
N LYS A 83 18.19 -12.99 5.47
CA LYS A 83 19.63 -13.02 5.15
C LYS A 83 19.91 -12.59 3.71
N ARG A 84 19.10 -13.04 2.74
CA ARG A 84 19.19 -12.64 1.32
C ARG A 84 18.92 -11.16 1.09
N PHE A 85 17.88 -10.60 1.72
CA PHE A 85 17.62 -9.16 1.66
C PHE A 85 18.77 -8.35 2.26
N ARG A 86 19.27 -8.72 3.45
CA ARG A 86 20.40 -8.05 4.10
C ARG A 86 21.65 -8.07 3.23
N ALA A 87 22.00 -9.24 2.67
CA ALA A 87 23.13 -9.37 1.76
C ALA A 87 22.96 -8.47 0.52
N LEU A 88 21.77 -8.46 -0.09
CA LEU A 88 21.47 -7.59 -1.23
C LEU A 88 21.58 -6.10 -0.89
N PHE A 89 20.95 -5.65 0.20
CA PHE A 89 21.01 -4.25 0.63
C PHE A 89 22.44 -3.83 0.96
N SER A 90 23.22 -4.70 1.62
CA SER A 90 24.64 -4.46 1.90
C SER A 90 25.46 -4.24 0.62
N ILE A 91 25.26 -5.10 -0.39
CA ILE A 91 25.94 -4.96 -1.69
C ILE A 91 25.54 -3.67 -2.39
N ILE A 92 24.25 -3.34 -2.42
CA ILE A 92 23.75 -2.11 -3.06
C ILE A 92 24.33 -0.88 -2.37
N ILE A 93 24.26 -0.80 -1.04
CA ILE A 93 24.78 0.35 -0.27
C ILE A 93 26.28 0.51 -0.50
N ARG A 94 27.05 -0.59 -0.48
CA ARG A 94 28.50 -0.53 -0.77
C ARG A 94 28.74 0.02 -2.17
N LYS A 95 27.98 -0.42 -3.18
CA LYS A 95 28.16 0.03 -4.56
C LYS A 95 27.78 1.49 -4.79
N TYR A 96 26.75 1.99 -4.11
CA TYR A 96 26.47 3.42 -4.09
C TYR A 96 27.61 4.21 -3.43
N LYS A 97 28.17 3.70 -2.31
CA LYS A 97 29.31 4.33 -1.63
C LYS A 97 30.58 4.34 -2.49
N ASP A 98 30.86 3.26 -3.24
CA ASP A 98 31.97 3.20 -4.20
C ASP A 98 31.83 4.30 -5.27
N ALA A 99 30.60 4.69 -5.62
CA ALA A 99 30.28 5.79 -6.52
C ALA A 99 30.17 7.17 -5.84
N ASN A 100 30.58 7.29 -4.56
CA ASN A 100 30.45 8.51 -3.74
C ASN A 100 29.00 9.04 -3.59
N ILE A 101 28.01 8.15 -3.60
CA ILE A 101 26.59 8.49 -3.44
C ILE A 101 26.04 7.81 -2.18
N THR A 102 25.26 8.53 -1.37
CA THR A 102 24.47 7.92 -0.30
C THR A 102 23.04 7.72 -0.81
N PRO A 103 22.57 6.47 -0.99
CA PRO A 103 21.24 6.23 -1.52
C PRO A 103 20.19 6.60 -0.47
N ASN A 104 19.07 7.19 -0.89
CA ASN A 104 17.88 7.30 -0.05
C ASN A 104 17.08 5.97 -0.03
N LYS A 105 16.07 5.88 0.83
CA LYS A 105 15.20 4.69 0.97
C LYS A 105 14.59 4.25 -0.38
N THR A 106 14.14 5.20 -1.19
CA THR A 106 13.54 4.91 -2.50
C THR A 106 14.57 4.35 -3.47
N GLN A 107 15.73 4.98 -3.59
CA GLN A 107 16.81 4.51 -4.47
C GLN A 107 17.24 3.08 -4.11
N LEU A 108 17.45 2.81 -2.81
CA LEU A 108 17.81 1.48 -2.32
C LEU A 108 16.71 0.45 -2.62
N ALA A 109 15.45 0.78 -2.34
CA ALA A 109 14.32 -0.10 -2.63
C ALA A 109 14.19 -0.41 -4.13
N LYS A 110 14.32 0.59 -5.01
CA LYS A 110 14.17 0.40 -6.46
C LYS A 110 15.35 -0.36 -7.07
N ALA A 111 16.57 -0.11 -6.60
CA ALA A 111 17.72 -0.92 -6.97
C ALA A 111 17.52 -2.39 -6.58
N ALA A 112 17.02 -2.65 -5.37
CA ALA A 112 16.75 -4.00 -4.90
C ALA A 112 15.67 -4.70 -5.75
N VAL A 113 14.55 -4.03 -6.05
CA VAL A 113 13.50 -4.62 -6.89
C VAL A 113 14.00 -4.95 -8.28
N ARG A 114 14.76 -4.05 -8.93
CA ARG A 114 15.33 -4.33 -10.25
C ARG A 114 16.22 -5.56 -10.23
N VAL A 115 17.09 -5.70 -9.23
CA VAL A 115 17.92 -6.91 -9.08
C VAL A 115 17.01 -8.13 -8.91
N ILE A 116 16.08 -8.12 -7.95
CA ILE A 116 15.20 -9.26 -7.66
C ILE A 116 14.39 -9.70 -8.91
N LYS A 117 13.84 -8.75 -9.67
CA LYS A 117 12.97 -9.03 -10.82
C LYS A 117 13.72 -9.38 -12.10
N THR A 118 14.95 -8.89 -12.29
CA THR A 118 15.69 -9.05 -13.56
C THR A 118 16.66 -10.23 -13.53
N SER A 119 16.97 -10.75 -12.34
CA SER A 119 18.00 -11.77 -12.22
C SER A 119 17.43 -13.18 -12.05
N ASN A 120 17.77 -14.08 -12.98
CA ASN A 120 17.66 -15.52 -12.78
C ASN A 120 18.76 -15.97 -11.80
N ASN A 121 18.61 -15.61 -10.52
CA ASN A 121 19.55 -15.96 -9.46
C ASN A 121 18.84 -16.34 -8.16
N SER A 122 19.63 -16.54 -7.11
CA SER A 122 19.17 -16.89 -5.75
C SER A 122 18.24 -15.86 -5.09
N LEU A 123 18.06 -14.67 -5.69
CA LEU A 123 17.20 -13.59 -5.21
C LEU A 123 15.81 -13.57 -5.86
N SER A 124 15.59 -14.31 -6.96
CA SER A 124 14.31 -14.32 -7.71
C SER A 124 13.09 -14.73 -6.89
N GLY A 125 13.29 -15.45 -5.79
CA GLY A 125 12.23 -15.83 -4.83
C GLY A 125 11.97 -14.81 -3.72
N LEU A 126 12.71 -13.69 -3.67
CA LEU A 126 12.50 -12.68 -2.63
C LEU A 126 11.17 -11.93 -2.84
N PRO A 127 10.36 -11.76 -1.78
CA PRO A 127 9.05 -11.14 -1.90
C PRO A 127 9.16 -9.65 -2.26
N VAL A 128 8.57 -9.30 -3.41
CA VAL A 128 8.36 -7.92 -3.88
C VAL A 128 6.87 -7.67 -3.95
N VAL A 129 6.42 -6.56 -3.40
CA VAL A 129 5.01 -6.19 -3.25
C VAL A 129 4.74 -4.82 -3.86
N GLU A 130 3.53 -4.58 -4.34
CA GLU A 130 3.11 -3.26 -4.81
C GLU A 130 2.48 -2.45 -3.68
N TYR A 131 2.95 -1.22 -3.45
CA TYR A 131 2.35 -0.31 -2.45
C TYR A 131 2.30 1.13 -2.96
N ILE A 132 2.21 2.14 -2.08
CA ILE A 132 2.07 3.57 -2.42
C ILE A 132 3.09 4.05 -3.47
N TYR A 133 4.32 3.52 -3.43
CA TYR A 133 5.41 3.91 -4.31
C TYR A 133 5.69 2.89 -5.44
N GLY A 134 4.72 2.03 -5.76
CA GLY A 134 4.87 0.92 -6.70
C GLY A 134 5.53 -0.30 -6.07
N ALA A 135 6.18 -1.12 -6.88
CA ALA A 135 6.88 -2.31 -6.43
C ALA A 135 8.05 -1.98 -5.47
N ILE A 136 8.09 -2.67 -4.32
CA ILE A 136 9.07 -2.52 -3.24
C ILE A 136 9.44 -3.89 -2.66
N PRO A 137 10.64 -4.08 -2.08
CA PRO A 137 10.92 -5.28 -1.30
C PRO A 137 10.01 -5.33 -0.07
N LEU A 138 9.60 -6.54 0.35
CA LEU A 138 8.79 -6.69 1.57
C LEU A 138 9.58 -6.36 2.84
N MET A 139 10.90 -6.55 2.83
CA MET A 139 11.79 -6.04 3.88
C MET A 139 12.02 -4.54 3.68
N ILE A 140 11.93 -3.76 4.76
CA ILE A 140 12.12 -2.31 4.74
C ILE A 140 13.60 -2.00 4.46
N ALA A 141 13.83 -1.34 3.34
CA ALA A 141 15.17 -0.88 2.94
C ALA A 141 15.55 0.39 3.73
N ASN A 142 16.57 0.30 4.58
CA ASN A 142 17.09 1.43 5.35
C ASN A 142 18.56 1.72 5.00
N PRO A 143 18.87 2.81 4.29
CA PRO A 143 20.25 3.12 3.89
C PRO A 143 21.17 3.49 5.07
N SER A 144 20.60 3.80 6.24
CA SER A 144 21.37 4.13 7.46
C SER A 144 21.79 2.89 8.24
N GLU A 145 21.22 1.71 7.95
CA GLU A 145 21.58 0.46 8.62
C GLU A 145 22.85 -0.16 8.05
N GLN A 146 23.62 -0.83 8.92
CA GLN A 146 24.75 -1.65 8.52
C GLN A 146 24.28 -3.09 8.34
N TYR A 147 23.99 -3.48 7.10
CA TYR A 147 23.58 -4.84 6.79
C TYR A 147 24.79 -5.80 6.73
N SER A 148 24.68 -6.91 7.45
CA SER A 148 25.60 -8.04 7.40
C SER A 148 25.40 -8.86 6.12
N GLU A 149 26.49 -9.23 5.45
CA GLU A 149 26.47 -10.22 4.37
C GLU A 149 26.60 -11.64 4.95
N GLU A 150 25.55 -12.11 5.64
CA GLU A 150 25.56 -13.41 6.33
C GLU A 150 25.58 -14.62 5.39
N ILE A 151 25.28 -14.42 4.11
CA ILE A 151 25.25 -15.46 3.09
C ILE A 151 25.98 -15.03 1.82
N LYS A 152 26.55 -16.01 1.12
CA LYS A 152 27.16 -15.80 -0.19
C LYS A 152 26.09 -16.00 -1.26
N LEU A 153 25.67 -14.90 -1.88
CA LEU A 153 24.72 -14.95 -2.99
C LEU A 153 25.34 -15.65 -4.21
N GLU A 154 24.57 -16.54 -4.84
CA GLU A 154 24.94 -17.14 -6.12
C GLU A 154 24.93 -16.07 -7.22
N ASN A 155 25.78 -16.24 -8.24
CA ASN A 155 25.92 -15.26 -9.34
C ASN A 155 26.22 -13.83 -8.87
N ARG A 156 26.93 -13.68 -7.74
CA ARG A 156 27.31 -12.39 -7.14
C ARG A 156 27.90 -11.39 -8.14
N THR A 157 28.76 -11.85 -9.05
CA THR A 157 29.35 -10.98 -10.08
C THR A 157 28.29 -10.36 -10.99
N ASN A 158 27.27 -11.12 -11.39
CA ASN A 158 26.18 -10.61 -12.21
C ASN A 158 25.29 -9.65 -11.40
N ILE A 159 25.01 -9.97 -10.13
CA ILE A 159 24.30 -9.07 -9.22
C ILE A 159 25.00 -7.72 -9.13
N ILE A 160 26.31 -7.72 -8.90
CA ILE A 160 27.12 -6.50 -8.83
C ILE A 160 27.03 -5.71 -10.14
N LYS A 161 27.19 -6.37 -11.29
CA LYS A 161 27.07 -5.70 -12.61
C LYS A 161 25.70 -5.05 -12.82
N PHE A 162 24.61 -5.72 -12.43
CA PHE A 162 23.27 -5.13 -12.52
C PHE A 162 23.12 -3.90 -11.63
N ILE A 163 23.66 -3.95 -10.41
CA ILE A 163 23.64 -2.82 -9.48
C ILE A 163 24.45 -1.65 -10.04
N GLU A 164 25.67 -1.89 -10.50
CA GLU A 164 26.56 -0.87 -11.08
C GLU A 164 25.90 -0.21 -12.30
N SER A 165 25.33 -1.01 -13.21
CA SER A 165 24.60 -0.51 -14.37
C SER A 165 23.41 0.36 -13.97
N TYR A 166 22.65 -0.04 -12.94
CA TYR A 166 21.51 0.74 -12.47
C TYR A 166 21.92 2.05 -11.81
N ILE A 167 22.99 2.04 -11.00
CA ILE A 167 23.54 3.25 -10.37
C ILE A 167 23.98 4.22 -11.45
N GLU A 168 24.72 3.76 -12.46
CA GLU A 168 25.20 4.59 -13.55
C GLU A 168 24.04 5.17 -14.38
N GLU A 169 23.03 4.36 -14.71
CA GLU A 169 21.84 4.79 -15.44
C GLU A 169 21.03 5.86 -14.69
N THR A 170 21.00 5.78 -13.36
CA THR A 170 20.14 6.64 -12.52
C THR A 170 20.87 7.75 -11.80
N LYS A 171 22.19 7.90 -11.98
CA LYS A 171 23.03 8.86 -11.24
C LYS A 171 22.55 10.32 -11.36
N GLU A 172 22.03 10.70 -12.52
CA GLU A 172 21.56 12.06 -12.80
C GLU A 172 20.04 12.23 -12.59
N TYR A 173 19.34 11.16 -12.20
CA TYR A 173 17.90 11.20 -12.07
C TYR A 173 17.49 11.64 -10.67
N SER A 174 16.48 12.51 -10.61
CA SER A 174 15.78 12.77 -9.36
C SER A 174 15.06 11.52 -8.87
N THR A 175 14.85 11.42 -7.54
CA THR A 175 14.07 10.32 -6.95
C THR A 175 12.68 10.18 -7.58
N LYS A 176 12.05 11.30 -7.97
CA LYS A 176 10.77 11.31 -8.68
C LYS A 176 10.88 10.59 -10.03
N LYS A 177 11.89 10.92 -10.84
CA LYS A 177 12.12 10.29 -12.15
C LYS A 177 12.46 8.80 -12.03
N ILE A 178 13.25 8.41 -11.02
CA ILE A 178 13.52 6.99 -10.73
C ILE A 178 12.21 6.24 -10.42
N LYS A 179 11.34 6.82 -9.59
CA LYS A 179 10.03 6.25 -9.25
C LYS A 179 9.15 6.07 -10.49
N GLU A 180 9.03 7.10 -11.33
CA GLU A 180 8.22 7.09 -12.55
C GLU A 180 8.67 5.99 -13.52
N ARG A 181 9.98 5.85 -13.77
CA ARG A 181 10.52 4.77 -14.62
C ARG A 181 10.18 3.39 -14.04
N HIS A 182 10.31 3.25 -12.72
CA HIS A 182 10.01 1.99 -12.05
C HIS A 182 8.51 1.63 -12.07
N HIS A 183 7.62 2.61 -12.13
CA HIS A 183 6.19 2.38 -12.33
C HIS A 183 5.92 1.79 -13.72
N VAL A 184 6.57 2.33 -14.75
CA VAL A 184 6.44 1.82 -16.14
C VAL A 184 7.05 0.43 -16.30
N GLU A 185 8.21 0.18 -15.69
CA GLU A 185 8.96 -1.07 -15.88
C GLU A 185 8.40 -2.26 -15.09
N TYR A 186 7.90 -2.04 -13.86
CA TYR A 186 7.61 -3.14 -12.92
C TYR A 186 6.23 -3.11 -12.27
N CYS A 187 5.41 -2.10 -12.56
CA CYS A 187 4.08 -1.98 -11.96
C CYS A 187 3.01 -2.00 -13.06
N ASP A 188 1.75 -2.07 -12.66
CA ASP A 188 0.67 -1.87 -13.60
C ASP A 188 0.55 -0.40 -14.07
N ARG A 189 -0.28 -0.21 -15.10
CA ARG A 189 -0.53 1.10 -15.72
C ARG A 189 -1.09 2.13 -14.73
N LEU A 190 -1.75 1.71 -13.66
CA LEU A 190 -2.43 2.60 -12.73
C LEU A 190 -1.43 3.49 -11.97
N TYR A 191 -0.24 2.95 -11.67
CA TYR A 191 0.85 3.71 -11.06
C TYR A 191 1.37 4.85 -11.96
N SER A 192 1.53 4.59 -13.26
CA SER A 192 1.92 5.63 -14.22
C SER A 192 0.83 6.69 -14.36
N LEU A 193 -0.45 6.29 -14.37
CA LEU A 193 -1.57 7.22 -14.44
C LEU A 193 -1.70 8.09 -13.18
N ASN A 194 -1.36 7.54 -12.01
CA ASN A 194 -1.23 8.32 -10.78
C ASN A 194 -0.14 9.39 -10.91
N ASP A 195 1.03 9.07 -11.48
CA ASP A 195 2.08 10.06 -11.72
C ASP A 195 1.64 11.13 -12.74
N ASP A 196 0.95 10.73 -13.80
CA ASP A 196 0.40 11.66 -14.80
C ASP A 196 -0.61 12.63 -14.18
N PHE A 197 -1.51 12.12 -13.32
CA PHE A 197 -2.45 12.96 -12.58
C PHE A 197 -1.72 13.94 -11.67
N LEU A 198 -0.73 13.50 -10.91
CA LEU A 198 0.06 14.37 -10.04
C LEU A 198 0.84 15.42 -10.84
N LYS A 199 1.40 15.07 -12.01
CA LYS A 199 2.07 16.04 -12.91
C LYS A 199 1.10 17.08 -13.44
N LEU A 200 -0.12 16.69 -13.80
CA LEU A 200 -1.16 17.64 -14.19
C LEU A 200 -1.46 18.61 -13.04
N THR A 201 -1.37 18.14 -11.81
CA THR A 201 -1.54 18.99 -10.62
C THR A 201 -0.35 19.88 -10.29
N GLU A 202 0.70 19.88 -11.11
CA GLU A 202 1.81 20.85 -11.07
C GLU A 202 1.68 21.92 -12.17
N SER A 203 0.73 21.78 -13.11
CA SER A 203 0.54 22.74 -14.20
C SER A 203 0.00 24.08 -13.69
N LYS A 204 0.30 25.19 -14.39
CA LYS A 204 -0.23 26.51 -14.03
C LYS A 204 -1.74 26.63 -14.20
N GLU A 205 -2.31 25.87 -15.15
CA GLU A 205 -3.73 25.89 -15.48
C GLU A 205 -4.22 24.46 -15.74
N TRP A 206 -5.41 24.13 -15.25
CA TRP A 206 -6.08 22.87 -15.56
C TRP A 206 -6.97 23.00 -16.80
N LYS A 207 -6.51 22.38 -17.89
CA LYS A 207 -7.38 22.12 -19.04
C LYS A 207 -8.29 20.94 -18.73
N LYS A 208 -9.59 21.17 -18.80
CA LYS A 208 -10.63 20.17 -18.49
C LYS A 208 -10.46 18.88 -19.29
N GLU A 209 -10.10 19.01 -20.57
CA GLU A 209 -9.91 17.89 -21.49
C GLU A 209 -8.73 17.00 -21.06
N GLU A 210 -7.64 17.62 -20.58
CA GLU A 210 -6.45 16.89 -20.09
C GLU A 210 -6.77 16.17 -18.78
N VAL A 211 -7.46 16.83 -17.84
CA VAL A 211 -7.93 16.21 -16.59
C VAL A 211 -8.78 14.98 -16.91
N PHE A 212 -9.78 15.13 -17.78
CA PHE A 212 -10.71 14.05 -18.09
C PHE A 212 -10.05 12.89 -18.81
N LYS A 213 -9.14 13.16 -19.74
CA LYS A 213 -8.39 12.11 -20.42
C LYS A 213 -7.59 11.23 -19.44
N ILE A 214 -6.95 11.84 -18.44
CA ILE A 214 -6.23 11.10 -17.41
C ILE A 214 -7.19 10.31 -16.53
N LEU A 215 -8.27 10.93 -16.06
CA LEU A 215 -9.27 10.27 -15.21
C LEU A 215 -9.94 9.10 -15.93
N ASP A 216 -10.26 9.23 -17.21
CA ASP A 216 -10.86 8.15 -18.00
C ASP A 216 -9.89 6.98 -18.19
N SER A 217 -8.62 7.30 -18.44
CA SER A 217 -7.57 6.27 -18.48
C SER A 217 -7.40 5.58 -17.13
N PHE A 218 -7.49 6.33 -16.02
CA PHE A 218 -7.42 5.81 -14.66
C PHE A 218 -8.61 4.91 -14.34
N PHE A 219 -9.82 5.30 -14.75
CA PHE A 219 -11.04 4.50 -14.62
C PHE A 219 -10.92 3.16 -15.35
N ILE A 220 -10.45 3.17 -16.60
CA ILE A 220 -10.27 1.97 -17.43
C ILE A 220 -9.22 1.02 -16.82
N ALA A 221 -8.15 1.58 -16.24
CA ALA A 221 -7.09 0.80 -15.61
C ALA A 221 -7.42 0.35 -14.18
N CYS A 222 -8.51 0.86 -13.58
CA CYS A 222 -8.87 0.56 -12.20
C CYS A 222 -9.29 -0.91 -12.08
N PRO A 223 -8.75 -1.66 -11.10
CA PRO A 223 -9.08 -3.07 -10.94
C PRO A 223 -10.55 -3.25 -10.54
N ILE A 224 -11.18 -4.26 -11.13
CA ILE A 224 -12.50 -4.75 -10.75
C ILE A 224 -12.29 -6.08 -10.04
N ASP A 225 -12.64 -6.13 -8.76
CA ASP A 225 -12.50 -7.30 -7.91
C ASP A 225 -13.78 -7.48 -7.09
N GLU A 226 -14.33 -8.70 -7.06
CA GLU A 226 -15.60 -8.98 -6.37
C GLU A 226 -15.49 -8.87 -4.84
N GLU A 227 -14.31 -9.11 -4.27
CA GLU A 227 -14.03 -8.99 -2.85
C GLU A 227 -13.87 -7.52 -2.44
N PHE A 228 -13.36 -6.69 -3.36
CA PHE A 228 -13.05 -5.27 -3.11
C PHE A 228 -13.73 -4.34 -4.12
N LYS A 229 -15.05 -4.49 -4.28
CA LYS A 229 -15.86 -3.71 -5.24
C LYS A 229 -15.72 -2.20 -5.02
N GLU A 230 -15.51 -1.79 -3.77
CA GLU A 230 -15.38 -0.37 -3.41
C GLU A 230 -14.19 0.31 -4.07
N VAL A 231 -13.14 -0.43 -4.44
CA VAL A 231 -12.01 0.14 -5.20
C VAL A 231 -12.50 0.78 -6.50
N PHE A 232 -13.32 0.05 -7.25
CA PHE A 232 -13.91 0.53 -8.49
C PHE A 232 -14.99 1.58 -8.21
N THR A 233 -15.94 1.31 -7.31
CA THR A 233 -17.05 2.22 -6.99
C THR A 233 -16.57 3.58 -6.50
N PHE A 234 -15.53 3.63 -5.66
CA PHE A 234 -14.98 4.88 -5.16
C PHE A 234 -14.25 5.66 -6.25
N THR A 235 -13.58 4.96 -7.17
CA THR A 235 -12.94 5.56 -8.34
C THR A 235 -13.99 6.17 -9.28
N GLU A 236 -15.06 5.43 -9.59
CA GLU A 236 -16.18 5.93 -10.39
C GLU A 236 -16.80 7.19 -9.75
N ARG A 237 -17.08 7.12 -8.44
CA ARG A 237 -17.65 8.23 -7.68
C ARG A 237 -16.75 9.46 -7.72
N PHE A 238 -15.44 9.30 -7.49
CA PHE A 238 -14.48 10.40 -7.58
C PHE A 238 -14.56 11.10 -8.95
N ILE A 239 -14.47 10.33 -10.03
CA ILE A 239 -14.45 10.86 -11.40
C ILE A 239 -15.78 11.54 -11.73
N SER A 240 -16.90 10.95 -11.32
CA SER A 240 -18.24 11.55 -11.47
C SER A 240 -18.32 12.91 -10.78
N ILE A 241 -17.79 13.06 -9.56
CA ILE A 241 -17.80 14.33 -8.82
C ILE A 241 -16.92 15.37 -9.53
N VAL A 242 -15.70 15.01 -9.96
CA VAL A 242 -14.82 15.92 -10.70
C VAL A 242 -15.51 16.42 -11.97
N ARG A 243 -16.11 15.51 -12.75
CA ARG A 243 -16.88 15.87 -13.95
C ARG A 243 -18.06 16.79 -13.62
N LYS A 244 -18.79 16.51 -12.55
CA LYS A 244 -19.91 17.33 -12.09
C LYS A 244 -19.49 18.75 -11.71
N LEU A 245 -18.37 18.90 -11.00
CA LEU A 245 -17.83 20.23 -10.65
C LEU A 245 -17.38 21.04 -11.88
N SER A 246 -16.96 20.36 -12.94
CA SER A 246 -16.58 21.03 -14.19
C SER A 246 -17.75 21.71 -14.92
N TYR A 247 -19.01 21.42 -14.56
CA TYR A 247 -20.17 22.14 -15.11
C TYR A 247 -20.34 23.54 -14.49
N PHE A 248 -19.56 23.86 -13.46
CA PHE A 248 -19.57 25.14 -12.76
C PHE A 248 -18.25 25.90 -12.97
N ASP A 249 -17.39 25.44 -13.89
CA ASP A 249 -16.03 25.99 -14.14
C ASP A 249 -15.19 26.15 -12.86
N ASP A 250 -15.44 25.28 -11.88
CA ASP A 250 -14.91 25.36 -10.52
C ASP A 250 -13.79 24.33 -10.26
N LEU A 251 -13.26 23.68 -11.31
CA LEU A 251 -12.17 22.70 -11.17
C LEU A 251 -10.93 23.32 -10.54
N GLU A 252 -10.45 24.44 -11.07
CA GLU A 252 -9.24 25.11 -10.58
C GLU A 252 -9.42 25.59 -9.13
N LYS A 253 -10.60 26.14 -8.80
CA LYS A 253 -10.91 26.62 -7.43
C LYS A 253 -10.92 25.49 -6.40
N ASN A 254 -11.24 24.27 -6.82
CA ASN A 254 -11.32 23.10 -5.95
C ASN A 254 -10.13 22.14 -6.11
N ARG A 255 -9.07 22.55 -6.83
CA ARG A 255 -7.89 21.74 -7.13
C ARG A 255 -7.29 21.05 -5.92
N THR A 256 -7.11 21.78 -4.81
CA THR A 256 -6.57 21.21 -3.56
C THR A 256 -7.47 20.12 -3.01
N LYS A 257 -8.80 20.29 -2.99
CA LYS A 257 -9.71 19.25 -2.49
C LYS A 257 -9.76 18.04 -3.44
N ILE A 258 -9.71 18.28 -4.75
CA ILE A 258 -9.59 17.20 -5.76
C ILE A 258 -8.35 16.35 -5.47
N LEU A 259 -7.21 17.01 -5.27
CA LEU A 259 -5.94 16.39 -4.94
C LEU A 259 -5.98 15.56 -3.65
N LEU A 260 -6.48 16.15 -2.57
CA LEU A 260 -6.56 15.46 -1.28
C LEU A 260 -7.50 14.25 -1.34
N THR A 261 -8.61 14.38 -2.08
CA THR A 261 -9.55 13.27 -2.29
C THR A 261 -8.93 12.17 -3.13
N PHE A 262 -8.20 12.52 -4.19
CA PHE A 262 -7.47 11.57 -5.00
C PHE A 262 -6.36 10.85 -4.21
N ASP A 263 -5.61 11.57 -3.39
CA ASP A 263 -4.57 10.98 -2.54
C ASP A 263 -5.15 9.97 -1.52
N ALA A 264 -6.30 10.29 -0.91
CA ALA A 264 -7.00 9.35 -0.03
C ALA A 264 -7.46 8.09 -0.78
N LEU A 265 -8.07 8.28 -1.96
CA LEU A 265 -8.46 7.18 -2.84
C LEU A 265 -7.26 6.33 -3.27
N TRP A 266 -6.17 6.96 -3.72
CA TRP A 266 -4.95 6.29 -4.15
C TRP A 266 -4.33 5.45 -3.04
N LYS A 267 -4.29 5.97 -1.81
CA LYS A 267 -3.80 5.20 -0.65
C LYS A 267 -4.64 3.96 -0.39
N PHE A 268 -5.96 4.04 -0.55
CA PHE A 268 -6.83 2.86 -0.46
C PHE A 268 -6.54 1.84 -1.57
N ILE A 269 -6.46 2.30 -2.82
CA ILE A 269 -6.11 1.45 -3.98
C ILE A 269 -4.74 0.78 -3.77
N ALA A 270 -3.74 1.54 -3.32
CA ALA A 270 -2.38 1.02 -3.09
C ALA A 270 -2.33 0.01 -1.94
N THR A 271 -3.10 0.20 -0.86
CA THR A 271 -3.23 -0.81 0.20
C THR A 271 -3.94 -2.07 -0.30
N TYR A 272 -4.94 -1.94 -1.16
CA TYR A 272 -5.56 -3.08 -1.85
C TYR A 272 -4.54 -3.82 -2.75
N LYS A 273 -3.74 -3.10 -3.54
CA LYS A 273 -2.69 -3.70 -4.38
C LYS A 273 -1.65 -4.45 -3.54
N PHE A 274 -1.30 -3.90 -2.37
CA PHE A 274 -0.43 -4.57 -1.42
C PHE A 274 -1.06 -5.86 -0.89
N TYR A 275 -2.35 -5.82 -0.51
CA TYR A 275 -3.11 -6.99 -0.08
C TYR A 275 -3.05 -8.11 -1.12
N LYS A 276 -3.38 -7.80 -2.38
CA LYS A 276 -3.35 -8.77 -3.48
C LYS A 276 -1.95 -9.27 -3.81
N SER A 277 -0.92 -8.44 -3.64
CA SER A 277 0.49 -8.85 -3.82
C SER A 277 0.93 -9.90 -2.78
N ILE A 278 0.35 -9.88 -1.58
CA ILE A 278 0.68 -10.81 -0.48
C ILE A 278 -0.24 -12.03 -0.44
N GLU A 279 -1.44 -11.99 -1.03
CA GLU A 279 -2.43 -13.07 -1.00
C GLU A 279 -1.85 -14.44 -1.41
N ASN A 280 -0.98 -14.47 -2.43
CA ASN A 280 -0.32 -15.71 -2.86
C ASN A 280 0.64 -16.30 -1.80
N ARG A 281 1.18 -15.45 -0.92
CA ARG A 281 2.11 -15.85 0.16
C ARG A 281 1.37 -16.24 1.43
N ILE A 282 0.26 -15.59 1.72
CA ILE A 282 -0.61 -15.88 2.86
C ILE A 282 -2.00 -16.22 2.30
N PRO A 283 -2.23 -17.47 1.84
CA PRO A 283 -3.49 -17.85 1.20
C PRO A 283 -4.68 -17.85 2.16
N ASP A 284 -4.42 -18.02 3.45
CA ASP A 284 -5.42 -17.93 4.50
C ASP A 284 -5.83 -16.46 4.70
N LYS A 285 -7.02 -16.12 4.20
CA LYS A 285 -7.55 -14.76 4.23
C LYS A 285 -7.79 -14.24 5.64
N ASP A 286 -8.12 -15.10 6.59
CA ASP A 286 -8.32 -14.67 7.98
C ASP A 286 -6.97 -14.23 8.56
N ILE A 287 -5.91 -15.00 8.33
CA ILE A 287 -4.56 -14.62 8.71
C ILE A 287 -4.12 -13.35 7.99
N LEU A 288 -4.36 -13.22 6.69
CA LEU A 288 -4.00 -12.02 5.94
C LEU A 288 -4.72 -10.76 6.48
N ASN A 289 -5.99 -10.90 6.85
CA ASN A 289 -6.79 -9.83 7.45
C ASN A 289 -6.28 -9.43 8.84
N LEU A 290 -5.64 -10.34 9.58
CA LEU A 290 -4.96 -9.98 10.84
C LEU A 290 -3.78 -9.02 10.63
N TYR A 291 -3.08 -9.11 9.49
CA TYR A 291 -1.97 -8.20 9.17
C TYR A 291 -2.45 -6.89 8.52
N LEU A 292 -3.39 -6.98 7.57
CA LEU A 292 -3.74 -5.88 6.66
C LEU A 292 -5.17 -5.38 6.80
N GLY A 293 -6.07 -6.12 7.45
CA GLY A 293 -7.49 -5.82 7.51
C GLY A 293 -7.78 -4.45 8.12
N ASN A 294 -7.14 -4.13 9.26
CA ASN A 294 -7.29 -2.81 9.87
C ASN A 294 -6.72 -1.69 8.98
N ALA A 295 -5.54 -1.91 8.37
CA ALA A 295 -4.95 -0.92 7.47
C ALA A 295 -5.87 -0.64 6.27
N LEU A 296 -6.43 -1.69 5.68
CA LEU A 296 -7.36 -1.58 4.55
C LEU A 296 -8.67 -0.91 4.96
N PHE A 297 -9.24 -1.29 6.11
CA PHE A 297 -10.44 -0.67 6.67
C PHE A 297 -10.26 0.83 6.91
N VAL A 298 -9.17 1.23 7.58
CA VAL A 298 -8.86 2.65 7.85
C VAL A 298 -8.71 3.41 6.54
N ARG A 299 -7.99 2.87 5.54
CA ARG A 299 -7.83 3.54 4.25
C ARG A 299 -9.14 3.66 3.49
N LYS A 300 -9.99 2.63 3.54
CA LYS A 300 -11.35 2.67 2.98
C LYS A 300 -12.17 3.79 3.61
N ALA A 301 -12.22 3.85 4.94
CA ALA A 301 -12.96 4.87 5.68
C ALA A 301 -12.48 6.29 5.33
N CYS A 302 -11.16 6.53 5.30
CA CYS A 302 -10.60 7.83 4.90
C CYS A 302 -10.97 8.21 3.45
N ALA A 303 -10.95 7.26 2.52
CA ALA A 303 -11.35 7.53 1.13
C ALA A 303 -12.84 7.85 1.03
N GLU A 304 -13.69 7.11 1.75
CA GLU A 304 -15.14 7.34 1.80
C GLU A 304 -15.51 8.71 2.40
N GLU A 305 -14.86 9.09 3.49
CA GLU A 305 -15.01 10.41 4.12
C GLU A 305 -14.58 11.51 3.16
N ALA A 306 -13.39 11.40 2.56
CA ALA A 306 -12.88 12.39 1.61
C ALA A 306 -13.81 12.54 0.39
N LEU A 307 -14.38 11.44 -0.11
CA LEU A 307 -15.36 11.45 -1.20
C LEU A 307 -16.68 12.11 -0.81
N SER A 308 -17.14 11.89 0.42
CA SER A 308 -18.38 12.46 0.93
C SER A 308 -18.25 13.96 1.15
N ASP A 309 -17.13 14.41 1.71
CA ASP A 309 -16.78 15.83 1.78
C ASP A 309 -16.67 16.46 0.39
N PHE A 310 -16.03 15.77 -0.55
CA PHE A 310 -15.84 16.32 -1.88
C PHE A 310 -17.18 16.42 -2.63
N TYR A 311 -18.09 15.47 -2.38
CA TYR A 311 -19.44 15.50 -2.92
C TYR A 311 -20.30 16.63 -2.32
N SER A 312 -20.12 16.97 -1.05
CA SER A 312 -20.86 18.07 -0.41
C SER A 312 -20.54 19.43 -1.05
N ILE A 313 -19.30 19.62 -1.52
CA ILE A 313 -18.93 20.80 -2.31
C ILE A 313 -19.79 20.89 -3.57
N TYR A 314 -19.95 19.79 -4.31
CA TYR A 314 -20.82 19.76 -5.48
C TYR A 314 -22.28 20.06 -5.12
N TRP A 315 -22.81 19.45 -4.05
CA TRP A 315 -24.18 19.70 -3.59
C TRP A 315 -24.43 21.16 -3.24
N SER A 316 -23.51 21.81 -2.53
CA SER A 316 -23.62 23.22 -2.18
C SER A 316 -23.74 24.14 -3.41
N LYS A 317 -23.24 23.70 -4.58
CA LYS A 317 -23.36 24.43 -5.84
C LYS A 317 -24.70 24.22 -6.53
N ILE A 318 -25.39 23.12 -6.24
CA ILE A 318 -26.75 22.86 -6.72
C ILE A 318 -27.74 23.67 -5.88
N ASP A 319 -27.61 23.62 -4.55
CA ASP A 319 -28.54 24.29 -3.62
C ASP A 319 -28.54 25.81 -3.77
N ASN A 320 -27.41 26.40 -4.17
CA ASN A 320 -27.28 27.83 -4.44
C ASN A 320 -27.83 28.28 -5.82
N ARG A 321 -28.58 27.43 -6.55
CA ARG A 321 -29.21 27.82 -7.82
C ARG A 321 -30.64 28.29 -7.63
N GLU A 322 -30.93 29.51 -8.08
CA GLU A 322 -32.18 29.73 -8.83
C GLU A 322 -32.01 29.08 -10.21
N LEU A 323 -32.65 27.93 -10.42
CA LEU A 323 -32.71 27.29 -11.73
C LEU A 323 -33.47 28.20 -12.69
N LYS A 324 -32.75 28.94 -13.55
CA LYS A 324 -33.34 29.52 -14.76
C LYS A 324 -33.72 28.37 -15.70
N ILE A 325 -34.94 27.88 -15.56
CA ILE A 325 -35.55 26.90 -16.45
C ILE A 325 -35.67 27.58 -17.83
N SER A 326 -35.18 26.92 -18.89
CA SER A 326 -35.35 27.45 -20.25
C SER A 326 -36.83 27.50 -20.61
N GLU A 327 -37.26 28.42 -21.48
CA GLU A 327 -38.66 28.52 -21.92
C GLU A 327 -39.19 27.19 -22.47
N LYS A 328 -38.34 26.40 -23.15
CA LYS A 328 -38.68 25.04 -23.59
C LYS A 328 -38.93 24.07 -22.44
N ALA A 329 -38.12 24.12 -21.38
CA ALA A 329 -38.31 23.26 -20.22
C ALA A 329 -39.50 23.72 -19.36
N MET A 330 -39.84 25.02 -19.34
CA MET A 330 -41.08 25.50 -18.75
C MET A 330 -42.30 25.03 -19.55
N SER A 331 -42.26 25.18 -20.88
CA SER A 331 -43.33 24.72 -21.77
C SER A 331 -43.56 23.21 -21.66
N ALA A 332 -42.49 22.41 -21.61
CA ALA A 332 -42.59 20.96 -21.40
C ALA A 332 -43.19 20.61 -20.04
N ARG A 333 -42.89 21.39 -18.99
CA ARG A 333 -43.43 21.21 -17.66
C ARG A 333 -44.92 21.58 -17.58
N GLU A 334 -45.34 22.63 -18.27
CA GLU A 334 -46.75 23.01 -18.41
C GLU A 334 -47.55 21.95 -19.17
N ILE A 335 -46.99 21.41 -20.26
CA ILE A 335 -47.59 20.30 -21.01
C ILE A 335 -47.74 19.05 -20.12
N MET A 336 -46.73 18.74 -19.31
CA MET A 336 -46.77 17.56 -18.42
C MET A 336 -47.61 17.76 -17.15
N GLN A 337 -47.91 18.99 -16.72
CA GLN A 337 -48.79 19.25 -15.57
C GLN A 337 -50.25 18.88 -15.83
N GLY A 338 -50.67 18.83 -17.10
CA GLY A 338 -52.01 18.38 -17.51
C GLY A 338 -52.08 16.90 -17.94
N TRP A 339 -50.96 16.17 -17.90
CA TRP A 339 -50.92 14.79 -18.39
C TRP A 339 -51.29 13.81 -17.29
N THR A 340 -52.47 13.19 -17.39
CA THR A 340 -52.98 12.18 -16.44
C THR A 340 -52.45 10.78 -16.69
N GLY A 341 -51.67 10.58 -17.76
CA GLY A 341 -51.14 9.27 -18.14
C GLY A 341 -52.17 8.28 -18.70
N GLU A 342 -53.41 8.71 -18.94
CA GLU A 342 -54.45 7.87 -19.55
C GLU A 342 -54.58 8.17 -21.04
N ASN A 343 -53.95 7.33 -21.85
CA ASN A 343 -54.36 6.94 -23.20
C ASN A 343 -53.82 5.54 -23.51
#